data_AF-A0A5J4PH67-F1
#
_entry.id   AF-A0A5J4PH67-F1
#
_cell.length_a   1.000
_cell.length_b   1.000
_cell.length_c   1.000
_cell.angle_alpha   90.00
_cell.angle_beta   90.00
_cell.angle_gamma   90.00
#
_symmetry.space_group_name_H-M   'P 1'
#
loop_
_entity.id
_entity.type
_entity.pdbx_description
1 polymer ?
#
loop_
_entity_poly.entity_id
_entity_poly.type
_entity_poly.pdbx_seq_one_letter_code
_entity_poly.pdbx_strand_id
1 'polypeptide(L)' 'MPYAWQRKENPVLLPAAKGKFLTVIGLMTRKNTLFFESLESTCNTDKVIGFMDRFVAQINKKTVVILDNSPIHKSKKFIA' A
#
# COMPACT_ATOMS: atom_id res chain seq x y z
N MET A 1 -0.68 21.89 26.62
CA MET A 1 0.35 21.09 25.94
C MET A 1 -0.32 20.24 24.85
N PRO A 2 0.08 20.34 23.57
CA PRO A 2 -0.71 19.83 22.43
C PRO A 2 -0.63 18.31 22.13
N TYR A 3 -0.03 17.49 23.00
CA TYR A 3 0.19 16.06 22.73
C TYR A 3 -0.18 15.13 23.89
N ALA A 4 -1.19 15.50 24.68
CA ALA A 4 -1.63 14.70 25.83
C ALA A 4 -0.46 14.31 26.77
N TRP A 5 0.39 15.27 27.15
CA TRP A 5 1.46 15.03 28.13
C TRP A 5 0.85 14.61 29.48
N GLN A 6 1.31 13.50 30.04
CA GLN A 6 0.71 12.87 31.21
C GLN A 6 1.70 12.86 32.38
N ARG A 7 1.17 12.98 33.60
CA ARG A 7 1.94 12.77 34.81
C ARG A 7 2.20 11.27 34.99
N LYS A 8 3.37 10.93 35.51
CA LYS A 8 3.86 9.54 35.62
C LYS A 8 2.91 8.66 36.44
N GLU A 9 2.23 9.24 37.41
CA GLU A 9 1.43 8.56 38.42
C GLU A 9 0.01 8.21 37.94
N ASN A 10 -0.47 8.83 36.86
CA ASN A 10 -1.82 8.59 36.35
C ASN A 10 -1.90 8.74 34.82
N PRO A 11 -1.45 7.73 34.06
CA PRO A 11 -1.52 7.76 32.61
C PRO A 11 -2.97 7.56 32.12
N VAL A 12 -3.34 8.28 31.05
CA VAL A 12 -4.57 8.01 30.30
C VAL A 12 -4.35 6.74 29.50
N LEU A 13 -5.11 5.69 29.81
CA LEU A 13 -5.09 4.43 29.08
C LEU A 13 -5.87 4.56 27.77
N LEU A 14 -5.28 4.10 26.67
CA LEU A 14 -5.95 4.03 25.37
C LEU A 14 -6.46 2.61 25.12
N PRO A 15 -7.76 2.41 24.84
CA PRO A 15 -8.26 1.10 24.49
C PRO A 15 -7.66 0.66 23.14
N ALA A 16 -7.37 -0.63 23.00
CA ALA A 16 -7.02 -1.19 21.71
C ALA A 16 -8.23 -1.08 20.77
N ALA A 17 -8.10 -0.23 19.75
CA ALA A 17 -9.13 -0.01 18.75
C ALA A 17 -8.52 -0.10 17.35
N LYS A 18 -9.30 -0.63 16.41
CA LYS A 18 -8.89 -0.63 15.01
C LYS A 18 -9.04 0.80 14.47
N GLY A 19 -7.91 1.48 14.31
CA GLY A 19 -7.85 2.81 13.71
C GLY A 19 -8.19 2.79 12.21
N LYS A 20 -8.34 3.99 11.65
CA LYS A 20 -8.33 4.16 10.19
C LYS A 20 -6.95 3.78 9.67
N PHE A 21 -6.91 3.17 8.49
CA PHE A 21 -5.68 2.78 7.83
C PHE A 21 -5.68 3.31 6.40
N LEU A 22 -4.49 3.61 5.91
CA LEU A 22 -4.26 4.00 4.53
C LEU A 22 -3.27 2.98 3.94
N THR A 23 -3.71 2.26 2.91
CA THR A 23 -2.85 1.34 2.18
C THR A 23 -2.30 2.06 0.96
N VAL A 24 -1.00 1.96 0.71
CA VAL A 24 -0.37 2.51 -0.49
C VAL A 24 0.19 1.36 -1.31
N ILE A 25 -0.16 1.30 -2.59
CA ILE A 25 0.47 0.43 -3.58
C ILE A 25 1.35 1.29 -4.48
N GLY A 26 2.56 0.84 -4.79
CA GLY A 26 3.44 1.59 -5.68
C GLY A 26 4.56 0.77 -6.28
N LEU A 27 5.03 1.24 -7.44
CA LEU A 27 6.20 0.73 -8.14
C LEU A 27 7.25 1.83 -8.20
N MET A 28 8.45 1.49 -7.76
CA MET A 28 9.59 2.41 -7.75
C MET A 28 10.62 1.99 -8.78
N THR A 29 11.07 2.95 -9.59
CA THR A 29 12.19 2.74 -10.52
C THR A 29 13.53 2.83 -9.78
N ARG A 30 14.61 2.32 -10.39
CA ARG A 30 15.98 2.50 -9.86
C ARG A 30 16.44 3.97 -9.77
N LYS A 31 15.71 4.91 -10.38
CA LYS A 31 15.95 6.35 -10.31
C LYS A 31 15.08 7.05 -9.24
N ASN A 32 14.44 6.27 -8.36
CA ASN A 32 13.55 6.75 -7.30
C ASN A 32 12.30 7.48 -7.78
N THR A 33 11.92 7.33 -9.06
CA THR A 33 10.58 7.73 -9.53
C THR A 33 9.55 6.71 -9.06
N LEU A 34 8.52 7.17 -8.37
CA LEU A 34 7.45 6.36 -7.80
C LEU A 34 6.15 6.56 -8.57
N PHE A 35 5.53 5.46 -8.98
CA PHE A 35 4.14 5.42 -9.42
C PHE A 35 3.33 4.76 -8.32
N PHE A 36 2.32 5.43 -7.75
CA PHE A 36 1.60 4.93 -6.57
C PHE A 36 0.13 5.35 -6.54
N GLU A 37 -0.64 4.60 -5.76
CA GLU A 37 -2.03 4.90 -5.42
C GLU A 37 -2.29 4.66 -3.93
N SER A 38 -3.12 5.51 -3.34
CA SER A 38 -3.55 5.41 -1.95
C SER A 38 -4.98 4.89 -1.85
N LEU A 39 -5.22 3.97 -0.91
CA LEU A 39 -6.47 3.27 -0.69
C LEU A 39 -6.85 3.34 0.79
N GLU A 40 -8.04 3.85 1.10
CA GLU A 40 -8.61 3.82 2.47
C GLU A 40 -9.24 2.45 2.81
N SER A 41 -8.75 1.40 2.17
CA SER A 41 -9.33 0.06 2.24
C SER A 41 -8.26 -1.00 2.01
N THR A 42 -8.57 -2.25 2.36
CA THR A 42 -7.64 -3.37 2.19
C THR A 42 -7.29 -3.55 0.71
N CYS A 43 -6.01 -3.68 0.41
CA CYS A 43 -5.55 -4.02 -0.93
C CYS A 43 -5.82 -5.51 -1.20
N ASN A 44 -6.60 -5.79 -2.25
CA ASN A 44 -6.89 -7.14 -2.72
C ASN A 44 -6.40 -7.30 -4.17
N THR A 45 -6.45 -8.52 -4.69
CA THR A 45 -6.00 -8.81 -6.06
C THR A 45 -6.63 -7.89 -7.10
N ASP A 46 -7.95 -7.67 -7.07
CA ASP A 46 -8.63 -6.88 -8.09
C ASP A 46 -8.13 -5.43 -8.13
N LYS A 47 -7.81 -4.84 -6.96
CA LYS A 47 -7.19 -3.50 -6.88
C LYS A 47 -5.77 -3.49 -7.43
N VAL A 48 -4.99 -4.53 -7.17
CA VAL A 48 -3.62 -4.65 -7.73
C VAL A 48 -3.67 -4.78 -9.25
N ILE A 49 -4.60 -5.56 -9.80
CA ILE A 49 -4.79 -5.69 -11.25
C ILE A 49 -5.11 -4.31 -11.85
N GLY A 50 -6.10 -3.59 -11.31
CA GLY A 50 -6.44 -2.26 -11.83
C GLY A 50 -5.29 -1.24 -11.72
N PHE A 51 -4.49 -1.31 -10.65
CA PHE A 51 -3.27 -0.51 -10.52
C PHE A 51 -2.23 -0.87 -11.60
N MET A 52 -2.03 -2.17 -11.87
CA MET A 52 -1.13 -2.65 -12.92
C MET A 52 -1.60 -2.25 -14.31
N ASP A 53 -2.90 -2.30 -14.61
CA ASP A 53 -3.45 -1.86 -15.89
C ASP A 53 -3.13 -0.38 -16.16
N ARG A 54 -3.32 0.47 -15.14
CA ARG A 54 -2.97 1.89 -15.20
C ARG A 54 -1.46 2.11 -15.32
N PHE A 55 -0.65 1.26 -14.69
CA PHE A 55 0.79 1.28 -14.87
C PHE A 55 1.22 0.85 -16.27
N VAL A 56 0.57 -0.15 -16.87
CA VAL A 56 0.92 -0.64 -18.22
C VAL A 56 0.53 0.37 -19.29
N ALA A 57 -0.56 1.10 -19.12
CA ALA A 57 -1.04 2.12 -20.07
C ALA A 57 -0.03 3.28 -20.33
N GLN A 58 0.93 3.51 -19.43
CA GLN A 58 1.98 4.53 -19.57
C GLN A 58 3.33 3.95 -20.10
N ILE A 59 3.44 2.64 -20.27
CA ILE A 59 4.69 1.99 -20.68
C ILE A 59 4.91 2.19 -22.18
N ASN A 60 6.04 2.79 -22.52
CA ASN A 60 6.46 3.08 -23.92
C ASN A 60 7.66 2.26 -24.39
N LYS A 61 8.20 1.38 -23.54
CA LYS A 61 9.35 0.55 -23.83
C LYS A 61 9.30 -0.73 -23.00
N LYS A 62 10.05 -1.75 -23.41
CA LYS A 62 10.17 -2.99 -22.64
C LYS A 62 10.53 -2.68 -21.18
N THR A 63 9.64 -3.07 -20.28
CA THR A 63 9.73 -2.77 -18.85
C THR A 63 9.56 -4.07 -18.08
N VAL A 64 10.42 -4.29 -17.09
CA VAL A 64 10.37 -5.45 -16.20
C VAL A 64 9.97 -4.96 -14.82
N VAL A 65 8.90 -5.52 -14.29
CA VAL A 65 8.45 -5.28 -12.92
C VAL A 65 8.88 -6.46 -12.06
N ILE A 66 9.50 -6.17 -10.91
CA ILE A 66 9.92 -7.16 -9.94
C ILE A 66 8.96 -7.07 -8.76
N LEU A 67 8.28 -8.17 -8.46
CA LEU A 67 7.31 -8.28 -7.37
C LEU A 67 7.82 -9.29 -6.33
N ASP A 68 7.37 -9.12 -5.09
CA ASP A 68 7.62 -10.08 -4.04
C ASP A 68 6.73 -11.33 -4.19
N ASN A 69 7.03 -12.35 -3.39
CA ASN A 69 6.34 -13.64 -3.47
C ASN A 69 5.05 -13.66 -2.61
N SER A 70 4.24 -12.58 -2.68
CA SER A 70 2.98 -12.45 -1.94
C SER A 70 1.83 -13.23 -2.60
N PRO A 71 0.85 -13.77 -1.82
CA PRO A 71 -0.34 -14.43 -2.37
C PRO A 71 -1.13 -13.58 -3.37
N ILE A 72 -1.15 -12.25 -3.19
CA ILE A 72 -1.88 -11.33 -4.07
C ILE A 72 -1.32 -11.39 -5.50
N HIS A 73 0.01 -11.44 -5.64
CA HIS A 73 0.73 -11.57 -6.92
C HIS A 73 0.78 -13.00 -7.48
N LYS A 74 0.36 -13.99 -6.69
CA LYS A 74 0.31 -15.41 -7.09
C LYS A 74 -1.10 -15.92 -7.38
N SER A 75 -2.11 -15.08 -7.18
CA SER A 75 -3.49 -15.49 -7.38
C SER A 75 -3.76 -15.78 -8.86
N LYS A 76 -4.64 -16.75 -9.15
CA LYS A 76 -4.99 -17.14 -10.53
C LYS A 76 -5.48 -15.94 -11.35
N LYS A 77 -6.27 -15.06 -10.73
CA LYS A 77 -6.77 -13.83 -11.36
C LYS A 77 -5.65 -12.87 -11.81
N PHE A 78 -4.52 -12.85 -11.10
CA PHE A 78 -3.41 -11.95 -11.39
C PHE A 78 -2.47 -12.51 -12.47
N ILE A 79 -2.35 -13.85 -12.54
CA ILE A 79 -1.48 -14.54 -13.49
C ILE A 79 -2.18 -14.79 -14.84
N ALA A 80 -3.51 -14.96 -14.82
CA ALA A 80 -4.33 -15.22 -16.01
C ALA A 80 -4.30 -14.04 -16.99
#